data_AF-A0A7Y6MZ70-F1
#
_entry.id   AF-A0A7Y6MZ70-F1
#
_cell.length_a   1.000
_cell.length_b   1.000
_cell.length_c   1.000
_cell.angle_alpha   90.00
_cell.angle_beta   90.00
_cell.angle_gamma   90.00
#
_symmetry.space_group_name_H-M   'P 1'
#
loop_
_entity.id
_entity.type
_entity.pdbx_description
1 polymer ?
#
loop_
_entity_poly.entity_id
_entity_poly.type
_entity_poly.pdbx_seq_one_letter_code
_entity_poly.pdbx_strand_id
1 'polypeptide(L)'
;MRKTRFVRVFAGVVLLAIAIAIAIAIGVAVVAFNVVNLNEAYGNGEPYYSRTTNMDKWTDPLPVLSVVDGVAVVVVAVGFFTWRRMRV
;
A
#
# COMPACT_ATOMS: atom_id res chain seq x y z
N MET A 1 7.17 20.78 -36.06
CA MET A 1 7.27 19.36 -35.65
C MET A 1 8.03 19.07 -34.34
N ARG A 2 8.75 20.03 -33.72
CA ARG A 2 9.54 19.82 -32.47
C ARG A 2 8.72 19.83 -31.16
N LYS A 3 7.64 20.64 -31.10
CA LYS A 3 6.81 20.83 -29.90
C LYS A 3 6.11 19.56 -29.43
N THR A 4 5.65 18.71 -30.35
CA THR A 4 4.89 17.49 -30.03
C THR A 4 5.72 16.41 -29.36
N ARG A 5 7.02 16.31 -29.67
CA ARG A 5 7.93 15.39 -28.96
C ARG A 5 8.22 15.86 -27.53
N PHE A 6 8.42 17.15 -27.34
CA PHE A 6 8.68 17.73 -26.01
C PHE A 6 7.50 17.51 -25.05
N VAL A 7 6.27 17.78 -25.51
CA VAL A 7 5.05 17.58 -24.72
C VAL A 7 4.86 16.10 -24.34
N ARG A 8 5.13 15.16 -25.26
CA ARG A 8 5.03 13.72 -24.99
C ARG A 8 6.05 13.23 -23.96
N VAL A 9 7.29 13.68 -24.04
CA VAL A 9 8.34 13.32 -23.08
C VAL A 9 8.01 13.87 -21.70
N PHE A 10 7.62 15.15 -21.63
CA PHE A 10 7.24 15.79 -20.36
C PHE A 10 6.04 15.08 -19.71
N ALA A 11 4.98 14.81 -20.47
CA ALA A 11 3.82 14.06 -19.98
C ALA A 11 4.21 12.66 -19.49
N GLY A 12 5.09 11.94 -20.20
CA GLY A 12 5.56 10.62 -19.79
C GLY A 12 6.37 10.61 -18.48
N VAL A 13 7.15 11.66 -18.22
CA VAL A 13 7.89 11.84 -16.96
C VAL A 13 6.92 12.14 -15.80
N VAL A 14 5.96 13.03 -16.01
CA VAL A 14 4.95 13.38 -15.01
C VAL A 14 4.11 12.16 -14.61
N LEU A 15 3.64 11.38 -15.58
CA LEU A 15 2.87 10.16 -15.31
C LEU A 15 3.68 9.11 -14.53
N LEU A 16 4.97 8.97 -14.84
CA LEU A 16 5.87 8.09 -14.06
C LEU A 16 6.01 8.58 -12.61
N ALA A 17 6.26 9.87 -12.41
CA ALA A 17 6.42 10.43 -11.08
C ALA A 17 5.15 10.23 -10.23
N ILE A 18 3.97 10.43 -10.83
CA ILE A 18 2.68 10.16 -10.18
C ILE A 18 2.54 8.68 -9.81
N ALA A 19 2.87 7.75 -10.73
CA ALA A 19 2.78 6.33 -10.45
C ALA A 19 3.70 5.89 -9.29
N ILE A 20 4.93 6.44 -9.24
CA ILE A 20 5.86 6.19 -8.14
C ILE A 20 5.32 6.76 -6.83
N ALA A 21 4.81 8.00 -6.85
CA ALA A 21 4.24 8.62 -5.66
C ALA A 21 3.05 7.83 -5.10
N ILE A 22 2.18 7.32 -5.97
CA ILE A 22 1.06 6.44 -5.58
C ILE A 22 1.58 5.14 -4.96
N ALA A 23 2.57 4.49 -5.57
CA ALA A 23 3.14 3.25 -5.03
C ALA A 23 3.77 3.47 -3.63
N ILE A 24 4.47 4.59 -3.44
CA ILE A 24 5.01 4.98 -2.13
C ILE A 24 3.88 5.23 -1.13
N ALA A 25 2.84 5.97 -1.51
CA ALA A 25 1.70 6.26 -0.64
C ALA A 25 0.98 4.98 -0.20
N ILE A 26 0.78 4.02 -1.11
CA ILE A 26 0.23 2.69 -0.78
C ILE A 26 1.15 1.98 0.21
N GLY A 27 2.46 1.96 -0.03
CA GLY A 27 3.43 1.32 0.86
C GLY A 27 3.41 1.93 2.28
N VAL A 28 3.40 3.26 2.38
CA VAL A 28 3.30 3.96 3.67
C VAL A 28 1.98 3.65 4.38
N ALA A 29 0.86 3.66 3.66
CA ALA A 29 -0.45 3.36 4.23
C ALA A 29 -0.53 1.92 4.78
N VAL A 30 -0.02 0.94 4.04
CA VAL A 30 0.03 -0.46 4.46
C VAL A 30 0.92 -0.64 5.68
N VAL A 31 2.10 -0.01 5.70
CA VAL A 31 3.00 -0.05 6.87
C VAL A 31 2.32 0.56 8.10
N ALA A 32 1.69 1.74 7.96
CA ALA A 32 0.98 2.37 9.07
C ALA A 32 -0.18 1.50 9.58
N PHE A 33 -0.96 0.90 8.67
CA PHE A 33 -2.03 -0.03 9.00
C PHE A 33 -1.51 -1.25 9.76
N ASN A 34 -0.42 -1.88 9.31
CA ASN A 34 0.21 -3.00 9.99
C ASN A 34 0.71 -2.61 11.38
N VAL A 35 1.39 -1.46 11.51
CA VAL A 35 1.90 -0.98 12.81
C VAL A 35 0.75 -0.79 13.81
N VAL A 36 -0.36 -0.17 13.40
CA VAL A 36 -1.52 0.04 14.28
C VAL A 36 -2.10 -1.30 14.73
N ASN A 37 -2.44 -2.18 13.79
CA ASN A 37 -3.10 -3.46 14.11
C ASN A 37 -2.19 -4.40 14.93
N LEU A 38 -0.90 -4.44 14.64
CA LEU A 38 0.06 -5.25 15.40
C LEU A 38 0.26 -4.69 16.81
N ASN A 39 0.29 -3.36 16.98
CA ASN A 39 0.38 -2.76 18.31
C ASN A 39 -0.91 -2.96 19.12
N GLU A 40 -2.07 -2.93 18.47
CA GLU A 40 -3.35 -3.21 19.15
C GLU A 40 -3.46 -4.68 19.59
N ALA A 41 -2.97 -5.62 18.77
CA ALA A 41 -3.03 -7.05 19.04
C ALA A 41 -1.92 -7.56 19.97
N TYR A 42 -0.68 -7.07 19.81
CA TYR A 42 0.51 -7.59 20.50
C TYR A 42 1.24 -6.57 21.38
N GLY A 43 0.81 -5.31 21.40
CA GLY A 43 1.47 -4.24 22.16
C GLY A 43 1.25 -4.33 23.67
N ASN A 44 2.13 -3.64 24.41
CA ASN A 44 2.03 -3.55 25.86
C ASN A 44 0.88 -2.61 26.26
N GLY A 45 -0.19 -3.20 26.78
CA GLY A 45 -1.31 -2.48 27.38
C GLY A 45 -2.33 -3.46 27.91
N GLU A 46 -2.81 -3.22 29.13
CA GLU A 46 -4.00 -3.90 29.65
C GLU A 46 -5.12 -3.75 28.59
N PRO A 47 -5.89 -4.79 28.27
CA PRO A 47 -7.14 -4.58 27.56
C PRO A 47 -7.93 -3.54 28.36
N TYR A 48 -8.19 -2.34 27.80
CA TYR A 48 -9.03 -1.33 28.44
C TYR A 48 -10.43 -1.87 28.80
N TYR A 49 -10.78 -3.04 28.25
CA TYR A 49 -11.99 -3.77 28.54
C TYR A 49 -11.76 -5.28 28.61
N SER A 50 -12.61 -5.95 29.41
CA SER A 50 -12.67 -7.42 29.57
C SER A 50 -12.67 -8.19 28.24
N ARG A 51 -12.29 -9.48 28.27
CA ARG A 51 -12.37 -10.45 27.16
C ARG A 51 -13.70 -10.46 26.40
N THR A 52 -14.78 -10.00 27.03
CA THR A 52 -16.13 -9.92 26.45
C THR A 52 -16.41 -8.64 25.65
N THR A 53 -15.53 -7.64 25.75
CA THR A 53 -15.80 -6.28 25.25
C THR A 53 -14.86 -5.87 24.12
N ASN A 54 -13.64 -6.43 24.06
CA ASN A 54 -12.69 -6.21 22.97
C ASN A 54 -12.19 -7.57 22.41
N MET A 55 -13.05 -8.23 21.63
CA MET A 55 -12.79 -9.57 21.06
C MET A 55 -11.77 -9.55 19.90
N ASP A 56 -11.59 -8.39 19.27
CA ASP A 56 -10.57 -8.09 18.26
C ASP A 56 -9.15 -8.34 18.77
N LYS A 57 -8.84 -7.99 20.02
CA LYS A 57 -7.53 -8.28 20.67
C LYS A 57 -7.23 -9.76 20.85
N TRP A 58 -8.24 -10.63 20.73
CA TRP A 58 -8.10 -12.09 20.90
C TRP A 58 -8.15 -12.83 19.57
N THR A 59 -8.35 -12.12 18.46
CA THR A 59 -8.30 -12.67 17.11
C THR A 59 -6.91 -12.41 16.55
N ASP A 60 -6.30 -13.44 15.94
CA ASP A 60 -5.03 -13.26 15.24
C ASP A 60 -5.21 -12.29 14.06
N PRO A 61 -4.51 -11.13 14.03
CA PRO A 61 -4.62 -10.18 12.93
C PRO A 61 -3.93 -10.66 11.66
N LEU A 62 -2.95 -11.58 11.76
CA LEU A 62 -2.07 -11.95 10.65
C LEU A 62 -2.79 -12.43 9.38
N PRO A 63 -3.89 -13.22 9.45
CA PRO A 63 -4.62 -13.61 8.25
C PRO A 63 -5.14 -12.40 7.45
N VAL A 64 -5.73 -11.40 8.12
CA VAL A 64 -6.25 -10.21 7.45
C VAL A 64 -5.10 -9.34 6.93
N LEU A 65 -4.07 -9.11 7.74
CA LEU A 65 -2.91 -8.32 7.33
C LEU A 65 -2.21 -8.93 6.10
N SER A 66 -2.07 -10.26 6.05
CA SER A 66 -1.46 -10.96 4.92
C SER A 66 -2.23 -10.78 3.61
N VAL A 67 -3.57 -10.73 3.67
CA VAL A 67 -4.40 -10.47 2.49
C VAL A 67 -4.22 -9.03 2.02
N VAL A 68 -4.21 -8.06 2.95
CA VAL A 68 -4.00 -6.64 2.62
C VAL A 68 -2.62 -6.42 1.98
N ASP A 69 -1.58 -7.00 2.58
CA ASP A 69 -0.21 -6.94 2.06
C ASP A 69 -0.10 -7.58 0.68
N GLY A 70 -0.71 -8.76 0.48
CA GLY A 70 -0.74 -9.46 -0.80
C GLY A 70 -1.42 -8.62 -1.89
N VAL A 71 -2.57 -8.01 -1.59
CA VAL A 71 -3.28 -7.13 -2.52
C VAL A 71 -2.43 -5.91 -2.87
N ALA A 72 -1.79 -5.27 -1.90
CA ALA A 72 -0.92 -4.13 -2.13
C ALA A 72 0.25 -4.47 -3.07
N VAL A 73 0.89 -5.62 -2.85
CA VAL A 73 1.96 -6.13 -3.73
C VAL A 73 1.43 -6.37 -5.15
N VAL A 74 0.27 -7.01 -5.29
CA VAL A 74 -0.34 -7.25 -6.62
C VAL A 74 -0.64 -5.95 -7.35
N VAL A 75 -1.21 -4.95 -6.67
CA VAL A 75 -1.51 -3.63 -7.27
C VAL A 75 -0.23 -2.95 -7.77
N VAL A 76 0.82 -2.91 -6.95
CA VAL A 76 2.11 -2.30 -7.34
C VAL A 76 2.75 -3.08 -8.49
N ALA A 77 2.73 -4.42 -8.44
CA ALA A 77 3.28 -5.28 -9.48
C ALA A 77 2.56 -5.08 -10.82
N VAL A 78 1.22 -5.11 -10.82
CA VAL A 78 0.41 -4.89 -12.03
C VAL A 78 0.67 -3.49 -12.61
N GLY A 79 0.72 -2.46 -11.76
CA GLY A 79 1.09 -1.11 -12.18
C GLY A 79 2.47 -1.06 -12.85
N PHE A 80 3.46 -1.72 -12.26
CA PHE A 80 4.82 -1.81 -12.82
C PHE A 80 4.86 -2.57 -14.15
N PHE A 81 4.22 -3.73 -14.25
CA PHE A 81 4.22 -4.56 -15.45
C PHE A 81 3.47 -3.90 -16.61
N THR A 82 2.33 -3.27 -16.35
CA THR A 82 1.57 -2.51 -17.36
C THR A 82 2.38 -1.32 -17.87
N TRP A 83 3.03 -0.58 -16.97
CA TRP A 83 3.94 0.51 -17.36
C TRP A 83 5.12 0.02 -18.21
N ARG A 84 5.74 -1.10 -17.83
CA ARG A 84 6.82 -1.71 -18.63
C ARG A 84 6.32 -2.10 -20.02
N ARG A 85 5.14 -2.69 -20.13
CA ARG A 85 4.55 -3.10 -21.42
C ARG A 85 4.23 -1.91 -22.34
N MET A 86 3.88 -0.76 -21.78
CA MET A 86 3.63 0.46 -22.57
C MET A 86 4.92 1.16 -23.04
N ARG A 87 6.09 0.78 -22.51
CA ARG A 87 7.40 1.33 -22.87
C ARG A 87 8.21 0.47 -23.84
N VAL A 88 7.80 -0.78 -24.09
CA VAL A 88 8.32 -1.67 -25.14
C VAL A 88 7.51 -1.42 -26.41
#